data_AF-A0AAP6SFM5-F1
#
_entry.id   AF-A0AAP6SFM5-F1
#
_cell.length_a   1.000
_cell.length_b   1.000
_cell.length_c   1.000
_cell.angle_alpha   90.00
_cell.angle_beta   90.00
_cell.angle_gamma   90.00
#
_symmetry.space_group_name_H-M   'P 1'
#
loop_
_entity.id
_entity.type
_entity.pdbx_description
1 polymer ?
#
loop_
_entity_poly.entity_id
_entity_poly.type
_entity_poly.pdbx_seq_one_letter_code
_entity_poly.pdbx_strand_id
1 'polypeptide(L)'
;MDSTKDTRTPQGEEHKLPFSYAKIAEVYSKKAGNMSATAAALNIARRTLYYWRSNHPELDEMLKDVDEALLDFTESKLTEAINDGNLTAIIFHLKTKGKSRGYIEGQEITATVQSAKPMTQQEAQDFIQDLENKY
;
A
#
# COMPACT_ATOMS: atom_id res chain seq x y z
N MET A 1 22.37 -23.91 -0.29
CA MET A 1 21.71 -23.89 1.02
C MET A 1 22.17 -22.63 1.71
N ASP A 2 21.27 -21.65 1.70
CA ASP A 2 21.40 -20.32 2.27
C ASP A 2 21.49 -20.41 3.80
N SER A 3 22.48 -19.74 4.38
CA SER A 3 22.59 -19.50 5.82
C SER A 3 23.59 -18.38 6.09
N THR A 4 23.21 -17.14 5.74
CA THR A 4 23.80 -15.95 6.36
C THR A 4 22.81 -15.38 7.38
N LYS A 5 22.70 -16.04 8.54
CA LYS A 5 22.17 -15.40 9.75
C LYS A 5 23.36 -14.87 10.56
N ASP A 6 23.83 -13.69 10.19
CA ASP A 6 24.66 -12.90 11.10
C ASP A 6 23.73 -12.01 11.93
N THR A 7 23.08 -12.60 12.94
CA THR A 7 22.36 -11.85 13.98
C THR A 7 23.31 -11.58 15.13
N ARG A 8 24.25 -10.65 14.91
CA ARG A 8 24.96 -10.00 16.01
C ARG A 8 24.12 -8.84 16.51
N THR A 9 23.28 -9.14 17.50
CA THR A 9 22.79 -8.11 18.44
C THR A 9 23.84 -7.99 19.55
N PRO A 10 24.55 -6.86 19.72
CA PRO A 10 25.24 -6.60 20.96
C PRO A 10 24.25 -6.00 21.96
N GLN A 11 24.23 -6.59 23.15
CA GLN A 11 23.51 -6.13 24.32
C GLN A 11 24.14 -4.82 24.84
N GLY A 12 23.31 -3.90 25.35
CA GLY A 12 23.60 -3.30 26.65
C GLY A 12 24.34 -1.98 26.75
N GLU A 13 24.12 -1.01 25.87
CA GLU A 13 24.32 0.41 26.20
C GLU A 13 23.12 1.19 25.68
N GLU A 14 22.39 1.90 26.55
CA GLU A 14 21.43 2.91 26.11
C GLU A 14 22.22 4.02 25.41
N HIS A 15 22.45 3.86 24.10
CA HIS A 15 23.03 4.91 23.29
C HIS A 15 21.97 6.00 23.16
N LYS A 16 21.99 6.93 24.12
CA LYS A 16 21.08 8.08 24.17
C LYS A 16 21.10 8.74 22.80
N LEU A 17 19.92 8.83 22.16
CA LEU A 17 19.82 9.47 20.86
C LEU A 17 20.48 10.86 20.94
N PRO A 18 21.22 11.27 19.90
CA PRO A 18 21.89 12.57 19.89
C PRO A 18 20.89 13.74 19.90
N PHE A 19 19.61 13.47 19.62
CA PHE A 19 18.51 14.42 19.61
C PHE A 19 17.35 13.91 20.45
N SER A 20 16.58 14.82 21.05
CA SER A 20 15.32 14.45 21.69
C SER A 20 14.27 14.01 20.67
N TYR A 21 13.32 13.19 21.08
CA TYR A 21 12.23 12.72 20.19
C TYR A 21 11.44 13.91 19.63
N ALA A 22 11.11 14.88 20.48
CA ALA A 22 10.45 16.12 20.07
C ALA A 22 11.23 16.87 18.99
N LYS A 23 12.57 16.93 19.08
CA LYS A 23 13.38 17.61 18.06
C LYS A 23 13.35 16.88 16.72
N ILE A 24 13.42 15.55 16.74
CA ILE A 24 13.36 14.73 15.53
C ILE A 24 12.00 14.89 14.86
N ALA A 25 10.90 14.79 15.63
CA ALA A 25 9.53 14.98 15.13
C ALA A 25 9.29 16.38 14.58
N GLU A 26 9.81 17.43 15.24
CA GLU A 26 9.73 18.82 14.74
C GLU A 26 10.40 18.97 13.37
N VAL A 27 11.61 18.43 13.21
CA VAL A 27 12.32 18.49 11.92
C VAL A 27 11.60 17.64 10.87
N TYR A 28 11.07 16.48 11.24
CA TYR A 28 10.31 15.61 10.35
C TYR A 28 9.03 16.28 9.82
N SER A 29 8.28 16.94 10.71
CA SER A 29 7.11 17.75 10.37
C SER A 29 7.47 18.89 9.42
N LYS A 30 8.54 19.64 9.72
CA LYS A 30 9.04 20.72 8.83
C LYS A 30 9.49 20.23 7.46
N LYS A 31 9.82 18.95 7.33
CA LYS A 31 10.19 18.31 6.06
C LYS A 31 9.04 17.52 5.43
N ALA A 32 7.81 17.74 5.89
CA ALA A 32 6.59 17.12 5.35
C ALA A 32 6.70 15.58 5.27
N GLY A 33 7.08 14.94 6.38
CA GLY A 33 7.16 13.48 6.46
C GLY A 33 8.28 12.85 5.61
N ASN A 34 9.19 13.66 5.07
CA ASN A 34 10.24 13.15 4.19
C ASN A 34 11.44 12.63 4.99
N MET A 35 11.59 11.31 5.04
CA MET A 35 12.70 10.62 5.72
C MET A 35 14.08 11.05 5.22
N SER A 36 14.26 11.21 3.90
CA SER A 36 15.55 11.60 3.32
C SER A 36 15.92 13.04 3.67
N ALA A 37 14.95 13.96 3.55
CA ALA A 37 15.17 15.37 3.86
C ALA A 37 15.37 15.62 5.35
N THR A 38 14.70 14.85 6.20
CA THR A 38 14.87 14.89 7.66
C THR A 38 16.25 14.37 8.06
N ALA A 39 16.67 13.24 7.50
CA ALA A 39 18.00 12.69 7.76
C ALA A 39 19.10 13.67 7.33
N ALA A 40 18.96 14.31 6.16
CA ALA A 40 19.88 15.35 5.70
C ALA A 40 19.89 16.57 6.64
N ALA A 41 18.72 17.02 7.11
CA ALA A 41 18.62 18.15 8.03
C ALA A 41 19.22 17.88 9.43
N LEU A 42 19.19 16.62 9.88
CA LEU A 42 19.80 16.17 11.13
C LEU A 42 21.28 15.73 10.94
N ASN A 43 21.80 15.80 9.72
CA ASN A 43 23.15 15.34 9.35
C ASN A 43 23.41 13.86 9.72
N ILE A 44 22.41 13.00 9.47
CA ILE A 44 22.48 11.55 9.69
C ILE A 44 22.18 10.79 8.39
N ALA A 45 22.59 9.52 8.33
CA ALA A 45 22.16 8.65 7.25
C ALA A 45 20.66 8.32 7.36
N ARG A 46 19.95 8.23 6.23
CA ARG A 46 18.53 7.82 6.19
C ARG A 46 18.29 6.49 6.90
N ARG A 47 19.23 5.55 6.79
CA ARG A 47 19.17 4.24 7.47
C ARG A 47 19.16 4.38 9.00
N THR A 48 19.87 5.37 9.54
CA THR A 48 19.89 5.65 10.98
C THR A 48 18.51 6.09 11.46
N LEU A 49 17.81 6.94 10.71
CA LEU A 49 16.46 7.36 11.07
C LEU A 49 15.45 6.19 11.03
N TYR A 50 15.57 5.28 10.06
CA TYR A 50 14.78 4.03 10.05
C TYR A 50 15.09 3.15 11.26
N TYR A 51 16.37 3.00 11.60
CA TYR A 51 16.78 2.24 12.78
C TYR A 51 16.16 2.85 14.05
N TRP A 52 16.15 4.19 14.19
CA TRP A 52 15.52 4.83 15.34
C TRP A 52 14.01 4.56 15.40
N ARG A 53 13.32 4.66 14.26
CA ARG A 53 11.88 4.34 14.16
C ARG A 53 11.57 2.90 14.57
N SER A 54 12.45 1.95 14.28
CA SER A 54 12.26 0.54 14.66
C SER A 54 12.60 0.21 16.12
N ASN A 55 13.52 0.97 16.75
CA ASN A 55 14.00 0.66 18.12
C ASN A 55 13.39 1.56 19.19
N HIS A 56 12.77 2.68 18.81
CA HIS A 56 12.15 3.64 19.74
C HIS A 56 10.65 3.82 19.41
N PRO A 57 9.75 3.02 20.03
CA PRO A 57 8.31 3.06 19.74
C PRO A 57 7.67 4.43 19.95
N GLU A 58 8.06 5.15 21.01
CA GLU A 58 7.54 6.50 21.31
C GLU A 58 7.89 7.51 20.20
N LEU A 59 9.11 7.42 19.65
CA LEU A 59 9.49 8.25 18.51
C LEU A 59 8.69 7.85 17.26
N ASP A 60 8.51 6.56 17.00
CA ASP A 60 7.72 6.07 15.86
C ASP A 60 6.27 6.55 15.91
N GLU A 61 5.65 6.55 17.10
CA GLU A 61 4.31 7.10 17.32
C GLU A 61 4.25 8.59 16.96
N MET A 62 5.18 9.41 17.48
CA MET A 62 5.23 10.84 17.12
C MET A 62 5.43 11.07 15.62
N LEU A 63 6.22 10.23 14.94
CA LEU A 63 6.42 10.35 13.48
C LEU A 63 5.18 9.91 12.70
N LYS A 64 4.44 8.90 13.18
CA LYS A 64 3.16 8.49 12.61
C LYS A 64 2.11 9.57 12.72
N ASP A 65 2.01 10.26 13.87
CA ASP A 65 1.09 11.39 14.02
C ASP A 65 1.37 12.50 12.99
N VAL A 66 2.65 12.74 12.69
CA VAL A 66 3.05 13.68 11.64
C VAL A 66 2.67 13.15 10.24
N ASP A 67 2.85 11.85 9.99
CA ASP A 67 2.45 11.21 8.72
C ASP A 67 0.92 11.33 8.51
N GLU A 68 0.11 11.05 9.53
CA GLU A 68 -1.36 11.17 9.50
C GLU A 68 -1.82 12.63 9.32
N ALA A 69 -1.24 13.58 10.06
CA ALA A 69 -1.56 14.99 9.90
C ALA A 69 -1.27 15.52 8.48
N LEU A 70 -0.24 14.98 7.82
CA LEU A 70 0.07 15.32 6.43
C LEU A 70 -0.93 14.69 5.45
N LEU A 71 -1.42 13.48 5.74
CA LEU A 71 -2.51 12.87 4.99
C LEU A 71 -3.78 13.71 5.10
N ASP A 72 -4.18 14.12 6.31
CA ASP A 72 -5.35 14.99 6.54
C ASP A 72 -5.24 16.32 5.76
N PHE A 73 -4.04 16.92 5.75
CA PHE A 73 -3.77 18.12 4.96
C PHE A 73 -3.95 17.86 3.46
N THR A 74 -3.46 16.72 2.96
CA THR A 74 -3.60 16.33 1.56
C THR A 74 -5.05 16.05 1.20
N GLU A 75 -5.82 15.41 2.09
CA GLU A 75 -7.26 15.20 1.93
C GLU A 75 -8.01 16.54 1.84
N SER A 76 -7.65 17.50 2.69
CA SER A 76 -8.21 18.85 2.63
C SER A 76 -7.94 19.52 1.27
N LYS A 77 -6.72 19.39 0.75
CA LYS A 77 -6.36 19.89 -0.58
C LYS A 77 -7.09 19.19 -1.72
N LEU A 78 -7.34 17.88 -1.58
CA LEU A 78 -8.17 17.14 -2.53
C LEU A 78 -9.61 17.68 -2.53
N THR A 79 -10.18 17.95 -1.36
CA THR A 79 -11.54 18.52 -1.23
C THR A 79 -11.61 19.93 -1.82
N GLU A 80 -10.61 20.79 -1.57
CA GLU A 80 -10.52 22.10 -2.22
C GLU A 80 -10.52 21.97 -3.76
N ALA A 81 -9.68 21.09 -4.31
CA ALA A 81 -9.62 20.86 -5.76
C ALA A 81 -10.96 20.34 -6.33
N ILE A 82 -11.69 19.51 -5.57
CA ILE A 82 -13.03 19.05 -5.94
C ILE A 82 -14.01 20.22 -6.00
N ASN A 83 -13.99 21.11 -4.99
CA ASN A 83 -14.84 22.30 -4.95
C ASN A 83 -14.56 23.24 -6.12
N ASP A 84 -13.30 23.34 -6.55
CA ASP A 84 -12.88 24.12 -7.71
C ASP A 84 -13.21 23.44 -9.06
N GLY A 85 -13.85 22.27 -9.04
CA GLY A 85 -14.29 21.57 -10.25
C GLY A 85 -13.16 20.82 -10.97
N ASN A 86 -12.05 20.50 -10.31
CA ASN A 86 -10.99 19.70 -10.90
C ASN A 86 -11.49 18.28 -11.21
N LEU A 87 -11.75 18.00 -12.49
CA LEU A 87 -12.33 16.74 -12.94
C LEU A 87 -11.47 15.53 -12.56
N THR A 88 -10.15 15.65 -12.60
CA THR A 88 -9.23 14.56 -12.21
C THR A 88 -9.36 14.23 -10.73
N ALA A 89 -9.42 15.24 -9.86
CA ALA A 89 -9.63 15.07 -8.42
C ALA A 89 -10.99 14.43 -8.11
N ILE A 90 -12.04 14.87 -8.79
CA ILE A 90 -13.40 14.31 -8.66
C ILE A 90 -13.43 12.83 -9.05
N ILE A 91 -12.89 12.50 -10.24
CA ILE A 91 -12.82 11.11 -10.73
C ILE A 91 -12.01 10.24 -9.76
N PHE A 92 -10.85 10.74 -9.30
CA PHE A 92 -10.00 10.02 -8.36
C PHE A 92 -10.72 9.75 -7.03
N HIS A 93 -11.40 10.75 -6.47
CA HIS A 93 -12.17 10.60 -5.24
C HIS A 93 -13.30 9.58 -5.38
N LEU A 94 -14.05 9.63 -6.49
CA LEU A 94 -15.12 8.67 -6.75
C LEU A 94 -14.60 7.24 -6.94
N LYS A 95 -13.49 7.06 -7.67
CA LYS A 95 -12.86 5.74 -7.85
C LYS A 95 -12.32 5.13 -6.57
N THR A 96 -12.00 5.96 -5.56
CA THR A 96 -11.42 5.50 -4.30
C THR A 96 -12.47 5.34 -3.21
N LYS A 97 -13.23 6.39 -2.88
CA LYS A 97 -14.25 6.40 -1.82
C LYS A 97 -15.64 6.00 -2.32
N GLY A 98 -15.92 6.14 -3.62
CA GLY A 98 -17.21 5.82 -4.24
C GLY A 98 -17.37 4.38 -4.73
N LYS A 99 -16.41 3.48 -4.47
CA LYS A 99 -16.46 2.09 -4.98
C LYS A 99 -17.76 1.36 -4.64
N SER A 100 -18.30 1.56 -3.44
CA SER A 100 -19.58 0.98 -2.99
C SER A 100 -20.79 1.45 -3.81
N ARG A 101 -20.65 2.56 -4.55
CA ARG A 101 -21.67 3.12 -5.45
C ARG A 101 -21.43 2.74 -6.93
N GLY A 102 -20.48 1.85 -7.20
CA GLY A 102 -20.20 1.34 -8.56
C GLY A 102 -19.13 2.10 -9.33
N TYR A 103 -18.41 3.04 -8.71
CA TYR A 103 -17.26 3.73 -9.34
C TYR A 103 -16.00 2.85 -9.31
N ILE A 104 -15.98 1.80 -10.15
CA ILE A 104 -14.87 0.86 -10.29
C ILE A 104 -14.30 0.92 -11.71
N GLU A 105 -13.00 0.67 -11.87
CA GLU A 105 -12.33 0.70 -13.19
C GLU A 105 -12.51 -0.59 -14.00
N GLY A 106 -12.97 -1.68 -13.38
CA GLY A 106 -13.19 -2.95 -14.04
C GLY A 106 -14.23 -3.80 -13.32
N GLN A 107 -14.93 -4.64 -14.08
CA GLN A 107 -15.81 -5.68 -13.53
C GLN A 107 -15.01 -6.99 -13.43
N GLU A 108 -15.08 -7.67 -12.29
CA GLU A 108 -14.64 -9.07 -12.21
C GLU A 108 -15.70 -9.92 -12.94
N ILE A 109 -15.38 -10.38 -14.15
CA ILE A 109 -16.17 -11.42 -14.81
C ILE A 109 -15.69 -12.75 -14.23
N THR A 110 -16.40 -13.26 -13.22
CA THR A 110 -16.22 -14.65 -12.77
C THR A 110 -16.87 -15.56 -13.82
N ALA A 111 -16.12 -15.89 -14.88
CA ALA A 111 -16.52 -16.94 -15.80
C ALA A 111 -16.35 -18.28 -15.08
N THR A 112 -17.45 -18.84 -14.56
CA THR A 112 -17.48 -20.25 -14.17
C THR A 112 -17.32 -21.06 -15.44
N VAL A 113 -16.08 -21.41 -15.77
CA VAL A 113 -15.82 -22.40 -16.83
C VAL A 113 -16.39 -23.70 -16.28
N GLN A 114 -17.57 -24.08 -16.77
CA GLN A 114 -18.00 -25.47 -16.68
C GLN A 114 -16.93 -26.24 -17.45
N SER A 115 -16.00 -26.85 -16.70
CA SER A 115 -15.10 -27.86 -17.26
C SER A 115 -15.98 -28.80 -18.07
N ALA A 116 -15.80 -28.80 -19.39
CA ALA A 116 -16.59 -29.61 -20.30
C ALA A 116 -16.73 -31.01 -19.68
N LYS A 117 -17.98 -31.48 -19.51
CA LYS A 117 -18.24 -32.82 -19.01
C LYS A 117 -17.30 -33.75 -19.79
N PRO A 118 -16.39 -34.50 -19.15
CA PRO A 118 -15.55 -35.45 -19.87
C PRO A 118 -16.51 -36.48 -20.45
N MET A 119 -16.83 -36.34 -21.73
CA MET A 119 -17.66 -37.30 -22.46
C MET A 119 -16.81 -38.54 -22.66
N THR A 120 -17.40 -39.68 -22.35
CA THR A 120 -16.81 -40.96 -22.72
C THR A 120 -16.78 -41.08 -24.24
N GLN A 121 -15.90 -41.92 -24.78
CA GLN A 121 -15.83 -42.15 -26.23
C GLN A 121 -17.17 -42.63 -26.80
N GLN A 122 -17.96 -43.35 -26.00
CA GLN A 122 -19.29 -43.82 -26.39
C GLN A 122 -20.29 -42.67 -26.54
N GLU A 123 -20.37 -41.77 -25.54
CA GLU A 123 -21.25 -40.60 -25.60
C GLU A 123 -20.88 -39.66 -26.76
N ALA A 124 -19.60 -39.57 -27.12
CA ALA A 124 -19.14 -38.79 -28.27
C ALA A 124 -19.55 -39.44 -29.60
N GLN A 125 -19.47 -40.77 -29.70
CA GLN A 125 -19.94 -41.51 -30.88
C GLN A 125 -21.45 -41.40 -31.05
N ASP A 126 -22.22 -41.55 -29.97
CA ASP A 126 -23.68 -41.42 -30.00
C ASP A 126 -24.11 -40.01 -30.42
N PHE A 127 -23.39 -38.97 -29.98
CA PHE A 127 -23.64 -37.59 -30.38
C PHE A 127 -23.33 -37.34 -31.86
N ILE A 128 -22.21 -37.88 -32.36
CA ILE A 128 -21.85 -37.79 -33.79
C ILE A 128 -22.90 -38.51 -34.64
N GLN A 129 -23.32 -39.70 -34.22
CA GLN A 129 -24.35 -40.48 -34.93
C GLN A 129 -25.70 -39.78 -34.96
N ASP A 130 -26.10 -39.12 -33.87
CA ASP A 130 -27.34 -38.34 -33.81
C ASP A 130 -27.29 -37.10 -34.72
N LEU A 131 -26.13 -36.47 -34.87
CA LEU A 131 -25.93 -35.38 -35.83
C LEU A 131 -26.01 -35.84 -37.29
N GLU A 132 -25.40 -36.99 -37.60
CA GLU A 132 -25.44 -37.59 -38.94
C GLU A 132 -26.83 -38.06 -39.35
N ASN A 133 -27.70 -38.40 -38.40
CA ASN A 133 -29.08 -38.78 -38.68
C ASN A 133 -30.03 -37.58 -38.83
N LYS A 134 -29.58 -36.38 -38.45
CA LYS A 134 -30.42 -35.16 -38.39
C LYS A 134 -30.20 -34.21 -39.57
N TYR A 135 -29.16 -34.46 -40.37
CA TYR A 135 -28.82 -33.74 -41.61
C TYR A 135 -28.65 -34.71 -42.77
#